data_AF-A0A4V1M007-F1
#
_entry.id   AF-A0A4V1M007-F1
#
_cell.length_a   1.000
_cell.length_b   1.000
_cell.length_c   1.000
_cell.angle_alpha   90.00
_cell.angle_beta   90.00
_cell.angle_gamma   90.00
#
_symmetry.space_group_name_H-M   'P 1'
#
loop_
_entity.id
_entity.type
_entity.pdbx_description
1 polymer ?
#
loop_
_entity_poly.entity_id
_entity_poly.type
_entity_poly.pdbx_seq_one_letter_code
_entity_poly.pdbx_strand_id
1 'polypeptide(L)' 'MNNIISRLENEKLMSRYLCYKTYERKENSILIKNSQKMFSSSIQTKEMITLYQIFAKEKDINFTVFENGDICIEKLLLKN' A
#
# COMPACT_ATOMS: atom_id res chain seq x y z
N MET A 1 6.32 -5.57 -10.65
CA MET A 1 5.08 -5.61 -9.83
C MET A 1 4.95 -6.88 -8.98
N ASN A 2 5.31 -8.07 -9.52
CA ASN A 2 5.24 -9.33 -8.76
C ASN A 2 5.97 -9.32 -7.40
N ASN A 3 7.13 -8.65 -7.29
CA ASN A 3 7.86 -8.54 -6.01
C ASN A 3 7.11 -7.72 -4.94
N ILE A 4 6.38 -6.68 -5.35
CA ILE A 4 5.59 -5.83 -4.44
C ILE A 4 4.40 -6.62 -3.92
N ILE A 5 3.70 -7.32 -4.81
CA ILE A 5 2.57 -8.21 -4.46
C ILE A 5 3.03 -9.33 -3.53
N SER A 6 4.12 -10.01 -3.87
CA SER A 6 4.67 -11.08 -3.05
C SER A 6 5.02 -10.59 -1.64
N ARG A 7 5.53 -9.36 -1.48
CA ARG A 7 5.75 -8.77 -0.14
C ARG A 7 4.45 -8.51 0.62
N LEU A 8 3.44 -7.96 -0.03
CA LEU A 8 2.12 -7.76 0.60
C LEU A 8 1.50 -9.08 1.07
N GLU A 9 1.63 -10.13 0.26
CA GLU A 9 1.07 -11.46 0.53
C GLU A 9 1.87 -12.24 1.60
N ASN A 10 3.20 -12.21 1.52
CA ASN A 10 4.08 -12.87 2.49
C ASN A 10 3.91 -12.32 3.91
N GLU A 11 3.75 -11.00 4.03
CA GLU A 11 3.53 -10.32 5.30
C GLU A 11 2.08 -10.49 5.83
N LYS A 12 1.18 -11.06 5.02
CA LYS A 12 -0.25 -11.24 5.32
C LYS A 12 -0.91 -9.96 5.83
N LEU A 13 -0.50 -8.81 5.30
CA LEU A 13 -0.92 -7.50 5.83
C LEU A 13 -2.40 -7.27 5.65
N MET A 14 -2.91 -7.55 4.45
CA MET A 14 -4.30 -7.28 4.07
C MET A 14 -5.31 -8.10 4.89
N SER A 15 -4.91 -9.26 5.43
CA SER A 15 -5.78 -10.06 6.31
C SER A 15 -5.77 -9.58 7.76
N ARG A 16 -4.71 -8.87 8.18
CA ARG A 16 -4.55 -8.34 9.54
C ARG A 16 -5.09 -6.91 9.69
N TYR A 17 -5.03 -6.14 8.61
CA TYR A 17 -5.45 -4.75 8.60
C TYR A 17 -6.96 -4.59 8.71
N LEU A 18 -7.37 -3.54 9.41
CA LEU A 18 -8.75 -3.10 9.54
C LEU A 18 -9.10 -2.08 8.46
N CYS A 19 -8.20 -1.11 8.22
CA CYS A 19 -8.45 0.00 7.32
C CYS A 19 -8.11 -0.33 5.86
N TYR A 20 -7.12 -1.19 5.63
CA TYR A 20 -6.59 -1.50 4.29
C TYR A 20 -6.65 -3.00 3.98
N LYS A 21 -7.83 -3.48 3.56
CA LYS A 21 -8.10 -4.93 3.40
C LYS A 21 -7.99 -5.46 1.98
N THR A 22 -8.04 -4.58 0.99
CA THR A 22 -8.12 -4.97 -0.41
C THR A 22 -7.18 -4.11 -1.22
N TYR A 23 -6.73 -4.66 -2.34
CA TYR A 23 -5.92 -3.92 -3.29
C TYR A 23 -6.32 -4.30 -4.72
N GLU A 24 -6.11 -3.36 -5.63
CA GLU A 24 -6.25 -3.56 -7.06
C GLU A 24 -4.87 -3.52 -7.70
N ARG A 25 -4.59 -4.50 -8.56
CA ARG A 25 -3.35 -4.55 -9.34
C ARG A 25 -3.55 -3.79 -10.66
N LYS A 26 -2.62 -2.89 -10.97
CA LYS A 26 -2.45 -2.29 -12.29
C LYS A 26 -1.10 -2.71 -12.87
N GLU A 27 -0.84 -2.30 -14.11
CA GLU A 27 0.38 -2.66 -14.84
C GLU A 27 1.65 -2.27 -14.07
N ASN A 28 1.72 -1.01 -13.60
CA ASN A 28 2.87 -0.46 -12.88
C ASN A 28 2.56 -0.03 -11.44
N SER A 29 1.36 -0.28 -10.94
CA SER A 29 0.99 0.14 -9.60
C SER A 29 0.06 -0.82 -8.88
N ILE A 30 -0.02 -0.65 -7.57
CA ILE A 30 -1.00 -1.28 -6.70
C ILE A 30 -1.77 -0.17 -6.01
N LEU A 31 -3.10 -0.25 -6.06
CA LEU A 31 -3.99 0.64 -5.34
C LEU A 31 -4.56 -0.11 -4.15
N ILE A 32 -4.11 0.23 -2.95
CA ILE A 32 -4.63 -0.31 -1.69
C ILE A 32 -5.82 0.56 -1.26
N LYS A 33 -6.97 -0.08 -1.09
CA LYS A 33 -8.23 0.60 -0.81
C LYS A 33 -8.43 0.80 0.69
N ASN A 34 -8.74 2.04 1.06
CA ASN A 34 -9.25 2.34 2.39
C ASN A 34 -10.69 1.84 2.51
N SER A 35 -10.99 1.13 3.59
CA SER A 35 -12.31 0.54 3.86
C SER A 35 -13.44 1.56 4.06
N GLN A 36 -13.12 2.85 4.28
CA GLN A 36 -14.05 3.93 4.60
C GLN A 36 -14.91 3.71 5.85
N LYS A 37 -14.67 2.63 6.60
CA LYS A 37 -15.33 2.39 7.89
C LYS A 37 -14.76 3.33 8.94
N MET A 38 -15.59 3.74 9.89
CA MET A 38 -15.12 4.47 11.06
C MET A 38 -14.22 3.58 11.92
N PHE A 39 -12.91 3.72 11.72
CA PHE A 39 -11.88 3.19 12.59
C PHE A 39 -11.14 4.35 13.26
N SER A 40 -10.49 4.06 14.39
CA SER A 40 -9.64 5.05 15.06
C SER A 40 -8.55 5.54 14.09
N SER A 41 -8.33 6.85 14.05
CA SER A 41 -7.25 7.46 13.28
C SER A 41 -5.89 6.86 13.62
N SER A 42 -5.66 6.49 14.89
CA SER A 42 -4.43 5.83 15.34
C SER A 42 -4.20 4.47 14.69
N ILE A 43 -5.25 3.69 14.44
CA ILE A 43 -5.17 2.40 13.76
C ILE A 43 -4.79 2.62 12.29
N GLN A 44 -5.50 3.54 11.62
CA GLN A 44 -5.24 3.87 10.22
C GLN A 44 -3.81 4.37 10.01
N THR A 45 -3.33 5.28 10.87
CA THR A 45 -1.96 5.79 10.82
C THR A 45 -0.94 4.66 11.02
N LYS A 46 -1.18 3.74 11.96
CA LYS A 46 -0.27 2.61 12.22
C LYS A 46 -0.16 1.69 11.00
N GLU A 47 -1.28 1.33 10.40
CA GLU A 47 -1.29 0.48 9.20
C GLU A 47 -0.61 1.14 8.00
N MET A 48 -0.84 2.45 7.81
CA MET A 48 -0.20 3.24 6.75
C MET A 48 1.32 3.33 6.95
N ILE A 49 1.80 3.58 8.18
CA ILE A 49 3.23 3.61 8.50
C ILE A 49 3.87 2.25 8.20
N THR A 50 3.23 1.15 8.62
CA THR A 50 3.75 -0.20 8.33
C THR A 50 3.85 -0.45 6.82
N LEU A 51 2.83 -0.05 6.04
CA LEU A 51 2.91 -0.14 4.57
C LEU A 51 4.07 0.67 4.01
N TYR A 52 4.21 1.93 4.44
CA TYR A 52 5.30 2.79 4.01
C TYR A 52 6.67 2.15 4.30
N GLN A 53 6.88 1.63 5.51
CA GLN A 53 8.15 1.02 5.91
C GLN A 53 8.55 -0.20 5.07
N ILE A 54 7.58 -0.98 4.60
CA ILE A 54 7.82 -2.16 3.75
C ILE A 54 8.38 -1.76 2.38
N PHE A 55 7.95 -0.61 1.86
CA PHE A 55 8.34 -0.12 0.54
C PHE A 55 9.40 0.99 0.58
N ALA A 56 9.68 1.58 1.75
CA ALA A 56 10.64 2.68 1.90
C ALA A 56 12.08 2.33 1.47
N LYS A 57 12.43 1.05 1.41
CA LYS A 57 13.75 0.57 0.97
C LYS A 57 13.85 0.34 -0.55
N GLU A 58 12.74 0.40 -1.26
CA GLU A 58 12.69 0.20 -2.71
C GLU A 58 12.93 1.53 -3.41
N LYS A 59 14.06 1.65 -4.11
CA LYS A 59 14.48 2.91 -4.76
C LYS A 59 13.62 3.32 -5.96
N ASP A 60 12.91 2.35 -6.54
CA ASP A 60 12.14 2.54 -7.78
C ASP A 60 10.64 2.56 -7.51
N ILE A 61 10.22 2.97 -6.31
CA ILE A 61 8.81 3.02 -5.92
C ILE A 61 8.42 4.43 -5.49
N ASN A 62 7.28 4.87 -5.99
CA ASN A 62 6.55 6.03 -5.48
C ASN A 62 5.40 5.56 -4.57
N PHE A 63 5.27 6.18 -3.40
CA PHE A 63 4.22 5.90 -2.43
C PHE A 63 3.35 7.16 -2.27
N THR A 64 2.09 7.09 -2.71
CA THR A 64 1.16 8.22 -2.69
C THR A 64 -0.04 7.88 -1.83
N VAL A 65 -0.45 8.82 -0.98
CA VAL A 65 -1.69 8.75 -0.20
C VAL A 65 -2.67 9.76 -0.80
N PHE A 66 -3.84 9.29 -1.21
CA PHE A 66 -4.90 10.14 -1.76
C PHE A 66 -5.75 10.76 -0.65
N GLU A 67 -6.53 11.79 -0.99
CA GLU A 67 -7.42 12.49 -0.04
C GLU A 67 -8.46 11.56 0.61
N ASN A 68 -8.93 10.56 -0.13
CA ASN A 68 -9.85 9.54 0.38
C ASN A 68 -9.14 8.48 1.26
N GLY A 69 -7.84 8.63 1.49
CA GLY A 69 -7.01 7.71 2.26
C GLY A 69 -6.60 6.45 1.51
N ASP A 70 -6.94 6.29 0.23
CA ASP A 70 -6.38 5.21 -0.61
C ASP A 70 -4.87 5.39 -0.75
N ILE A 71 -4.14 4.29 -0.92
CA ILE A 71 -2.68 4.30 -1.05
C ILE A 71 -2.30 3.72 -2.41
N CYS A 72 -1.56 4.49 -3.22
CA CYS A 72 -0.95 4.01 -4.45
C CYS A 72 0.52 3.70 -4.23
N ILE A 73 0.94 2.51 -4.64
CA ILE A 73 2.34 2.09 -4.70
C ILE A 73 2.66 1.87 -6.16
N GLU A 74 3.41 2.78 -6.76
CA GLU A 74 3.74 2.78 -8.18
C GLU A 74 5.22 2.51 -8.38
N LYS A 75 5.56 1.63 -9.33
CA LYS A 75 6.93 1.43 -9.74
C LYS A 75 7.30 2.51 -10.76
N LEU A 76 8.33 3.29 -10.45
CA LEU A 76 8.88 4.26 -11.39
C LEU A 76 9.54 3.50 -12.54
N LEU A 77 9.06 3.75 -13.77
CA LEU A 77 9.75 3.31 -14.96
C LEU A 77 11.00 4.19 -15.08
N LEU A 78 12.17 3.64 -14.74
CA LEU A 78 13.44 4.26 -15.11
C LEU A 78 13.47 4.34 -16.64
N LYS A 79 13.27 5.56 -17.18
CA LYS A 79 13.58 5.85 -18.57
C LYS A 79 15.10 5.76 -18.69
N ASN A 80 15.59 4.63 -19.20
CA ASN A 80 16.91 4.56 -19.81
C ASN A 80 16.86 5.22 -21.18
#